data_AF-A0A1H2QIL8-F1
#
_entry.id   AF-A0A1H2QIL8-F1
#
_cell.length_a   1.000
_cell.length_b   1.000
_cell.length_c   1.000
_cell.angle_alpha   90.00
_cell.angle_beta   90.00
_cell.angle_gamma   90.00
#
_symmetry.space_group_name_H-M   'P 1'
#
loop_
_entity.id
_entity.type
_entity.pdbx_description
1 polymer ?
#
loop_
_entity_poly.entity_id
_entity_poly.type
_entity_poly.pdbx_seq_one_letter_code
_entity_poly.pdbx_strand_id
1 'polypeptide(L)'
;MVENHLFLQKVLMVVSLTLITSYTATISAHGGGATLDPAGNKATFTALARVTCLDDGNGPPDHLVARIRDNSPAIPGMFVSLQLHKGSKAISITDITPGDAEFSPFVTLQGGNGTYFMMADKTIAGARDFEVEWHCNTATGVHTGTDIVVDQFE
;
A
#
# COMPACT_ATOMS: atom_id res chain seq x y z
N MET A 1 47.72 2.00 -37.64
CA MET A 1 47.04 0.91 -36.89
C MET A 1 46.65 1.28 -35.45
N VAL A 2 47.23 2.33 -34.84
CA VAL A 2 46.90 2.76 -33.46
C VAL A 2 45.55 3.50 -33.35
N GLU A 3 45.16 4.30 -34.35
CA GLU A 3 43.88 5.03 -34.35
C GLU A 3 42.63 4.13 -34.34
N ASN A 4 42.65 3.02 -35.09
CA ASN A 4 41.52 2.09 -35.16
C ASN A 4 41.29 1.37 -33.81
N HIS A 5 42.34 1.16 -33.02
CA HIS A 5 42.25 0.53 -31.70
C HIS A 5 41.63 1.47 -30.66
N LEU A 6 41.97 2.77 -30.73
CA LEU A 6 41.42 3.81 -29.87
C LEU A 6 39.94 4.09 -30.17
N PHE A 7 39.57 4.00 -31.45
CA PHE A 7 38.18 4.14 -31.90
C PHE A 7 37.32 2.96 -31.43
N LEU A 8 37.80 1.72 -31.58
CA LEU A 8 37.08 0.52 -31.16
C LEU A 8 36.89 0.47 -29.63
N GLN A 9 37.89 0.89 -28.85
CA GLN A 9 37.79 0.95 -27.38
C GLN A 9 36.75 1.98 -26.90
N LYS A 10 36.66 3.14 -27.56
CA LYS A 10 35.63 4.16 -27.27
C LYS A 10 34.23 3.65 -27.62
N VAL A 11 34.07 2.96 -28.74
CA VAL A 11 32.79 2.36 -29.13
C VAL A 11 32.36 1.27 -28.13
N LEU A 12 33.29 0.42 -27.68
CA LEU A 12 32.98 -0.63 -26.70
C LEU A 12 32.56 -0.06 -25.32
N MET A 13 33.20 1.04 -24.88
CA MET A 13 32.81 1.75 -23.65
C MET A 13 31.43 2.39 -23.74
N VAL A 14 31.09 2.99 -24.88
CA VAL A 14 29.77 3.61 -25.10
C VAL A 14 28.67 2.56 -25.16
N VAL A 15 28.91 1.42 -25.83
CA VAL A 15 27.94 0.31 -25.91
C VAL A 15 27.74 -0.38 -24.57
N SER A 16 28.77 -0.44 -23.72
CA SER A 16 28.63 -1.03 -22.37
C SER A 16 27.84 -0.14 -21.42
N LEU A 17 27.85 1.19 -21.63
CA LEU A 17 27.14 2.15 -20.78
C LEU A 17 25.64 2.23 -21.07
N THR A 18 25.19 1.87 -22.29
CA THR A 18 23.77 1.89 -22.67
C THR A 18 22.99 0.65 -22.25
N LEU A 19 23.67 -0.40 -21.76
CA LEU A 19 23.04 -1.65 -21.29
C LEU A 19 22.61 -1.63 -19.82
N ILE A 20 22.84 -0.52 -19.11
CA ILE A 20 22.47 -0.34 -17.70
C ILE A 20 21.22 0.55 -17.54
N THR A 21 20.34 0.60 -18.55
CA THR A 21 18.96 1.05 -18.31
C THR A 21 18.26 -0.07 -17.55
N SER A 22 18.55 -0.09 -16.26
CA SER A 22 17.90 -0.87 -15.22
C SER A 22 16.40 -0.90 -15.48
N TYR A 23 15.85 -2.11 -15.47
CA TYR A 23 14.43 -2.35 -15.32
C TYR A 23 13.95 -1.60 -14.07
N THR A 24 13.43 -0.39 -14.25
CA THR A 24 12.63 0.27 -13.23
C THR A 24 11.28 -0.43 -13.28
N ALA A 25 11.14 -1.51 -12.51
CA ALA A 25 9.82 -2.00 -12.15
C ALA A 25 9.10 -0.82 -11.52
N THR A 26 8.06 -0.32 -12.18
CA THR A 26 7.19 0.69 -11.60
C THR A 26 6.51 0.03 -10.41
N ILE A 27 7.04 0.29 -9.22
CA ILE A 27 6.43 -0.07 -7.95
C ILE A 27 5.19 0.81 -7.83
N SER A 28 4.06 0.37 -8.40
CA SER A 28 2.79 1.08 -8.22
C SER A 28 2.33 0.81 -6.80
N ALA A 29 2.39 1.85 -5.96
CA ALA A 29 1.67 1.84 -4.71
C ALA A 29 0.19 1.95 -4.99
N HIS A 30 -0.58 0.98 -4.50
CA HIS A 30 -2.03 1.10 -4.53
C HIS A 30 -2.45 1.93 -3.32
N GLY A 31 -3.23 2.96 -3.59
CA GLY A 31 -3.75 3.88 -2.58
C GLY A 31 -5.22 4.16 -2.83
N GLY A 32 -5.96 4.41 -1.77
CA GLY A 32 -7.38 4.69 -1.82
C GLY A 32 -7.86 5.31 -0.51
N GLY A 33 -8.78 6.24 -0.61
CA GLY A 33 -9.29 6.99 0.53
C GLY A 33 -10.76 7.36 0.37
N ALA A 34 -11.36 7.74 1.47
CA ALA A 34 -12.73 8.22 1.55
C ALA A 34 -12.93 9.00 2.86
N THR A 35 -14.13 9.54 3.08
CA THR A 35 -14.48 10.19 4.34
C THR A 35 -15.29 9.25 5.23
N LEU A 36 -14.73 8.76 6.33
CA LEU A 36 -15.49 8.04 7.36
C LEU A 36 -16.49 8.98 8.03
N ASP A 37 -17.71 8.51 8.28
CA ASP A 37 -18.78 9.28 8.94
C ASP A 37 -18.97 10.69 8.36
N PRO A 38 -19.34 10.84 7.06
CA PRO A 38 -19.51 12.15 6.44
C PRO A 38 -20.51 13.06 7.17
N ALA A 39 -21.49 12.48 7.87
CA ALA A 39 -22.46 13.21 8.69
C ALA A 39 -21.91 13.64 10.06
N GLY A 40 -20.79 13.06 10.50
CA GLY A 40 -20.09 13.41 11.73
C GLY A 40 -20.80 12.99 13.02
N ASN A 41 -21.70 12.01 12.97
CA ASN A 41 -22.56 11.64 14.09
C ASN A 41 -22.48 10.16 14.51
N LYS A 42 -21.57 9.38 13.92
CA LYS A 42 -21.40 7.94 14.20
C LYS A 42 -19.96 7.58 14.55
N ALA A 43 -19.70 7.35 15.84
CA ALA A 43 -18.42 6.81 16.28
C ALA A 43 -18.16 5.39 15.72
N THR A 44 -19.22 4.59 15.56
CA THR A 44 -19.16 3.20 15.09
C THR A 44 -19.07 3.05 13.57
N PHE A 45 -18.88 4.14 12.82
CA PHE A 45 -18.80 4.06 11.37
C PHE A 45 -17.58 3.25 10.94
N THR A 46 -17.78 2.28 10.05
CA THR A 46 -16.72 1.41 9.54
C THR A 46 -16.76 1.33 8.02
N ALA A 47 -15.59 1.42 7.41
CA ALA A 47 -15.36 1.08 6.02
C ALA A 47 -14.85 -0.36 5.93
N LEU A 48 -15.38 -1.14 4.98
CA LEU A 48 -14.92 -2.49 4.68
C LEU A 48 -14.63 -2.61 3.19
N ALA A 49 -13.42 -3.07 2.87
CA ALA A 49 -13.00 -3.44 1.53
C ALA A 49 -12.40 -4.85 1.52
N ARG A 50 -12.40 -5.46 0.34
CA ARG A 50 -11.67 -6.67 0.03
C ARG A 50 -10.52 -6.36 -0.91
N VAL A 51 -9.31 -6.71 -0.50
CA VAL A 51 -8.10 -6.65 -1.33
C VAL A 51 -7.75 -8.05 -1.76
N THR A 52 -7.65 -8.31 -3.06
CA THR A 52 -7.26 -9.62 -3.59
C THR A 52 -5.84 -9.56 -4.13
N CYS A 53 -4.95 -10.32 -3.50
CA CYS A 53 -3.61 -10.54 -4.00
C CYS A 53 -3.61 -11.64 -5.05
N LEU A 54 -2.92 -11.44 -6.17
CA LEU A 54 -2.89 -12.34 -7.33
C LEU A 54 -1.46 -12.46 -7.87
N ASP A 55 -1.09 -13.63 -8.38
CA ASP A 55 0.16 -13.78 -9.14
C ASP A 55 -0.05 -13.19 -10.55
N ASP A 56 0.62 -12.07 -10.83
CA ASP A 56 0.58 -11.34 -12.10
C ASP A 56 1.81 -11.66 -12.99
N GLY A 57 2.56 -12.71 -12.64
CA GLY A 57 3.82 -13.08 -13.30
C GLY A 57 5.06 -12.69 -12.52
N ASN A 58 4.94 -11.92 -11.44
CA ASN A 58 6.05 -11.58 -10.53
C ASN A 58 6.31 -12.65 -9.45
N GLY A 59 5.49 -13.70 -9.43
CA GLY A 59 5.60 -14.82 -8.49
C GLY A 59 4.44 -14.87 -7.49
N PRO A 60 4.37 -15.95 -6.68
CA PRO A 60 3.23 -16.17 -5.81
C PRO A 60 3.17 -15.11 -4.70
N PRO A 61 2.01 -14.45 -4.49
CA PRO A 61 1.82 -13.56 -3.36
C PRO A 61 1.96 -14.32 -2.04
N ASP A 62 2.65 -13.70 -1.09
CA ASP A 62 2.94 -14.21 0.25
C ASP A 62 2.18 -13.43 1.33
N HIS A 63 2.08 -12.10 1.18
CA HIS A 63 1.47 -11.26 2.20
C HIS A 63 0.87 -9.97 1.64
N LEU A 64 -0.04 -9.38 2.41
CA LEU A 64 -0.52 -8.02 2.24
C LEU A 64 0.23 -7.10 3.22
N VAL A 65 0.79 -6.00 2.72
CA VAL A 65 1.22 -4.87 3.56
C VAL A 65 0.27 -3.71 3.39
N ALA A 66 -0.01 -2.98 4.46
CA ALA A 66 -0.81 -1.76 4.39
C ALA A 66 -0.44 -0.74 5.47
N ARG A 67 -0.85 0.51 5.29
CA ARG A 67 -0.74 1.60 6.26
C ARG A 67 -1.87 2.60 6.05
N ILE A 68 -2.17 3.40 7.06
CA ILE A 68 -3.29 4.36 7.04
C ILE A 68 -2.82 5.73 7.50
N ARG A 69 -3.48 6.78 7.01
CA ARG A 69 -3.35 8.16 7.51
C ARG A 69 -4.70 8.84 7.66
N ASP A 70 -4.80 9.75 8.61
CA ASP A 70 -5.86 10.76 8.70
C ASP A 70 -5.38 12.08 8.07
N ASN A 71 -6.07 12.52 7.01
CA ASN A 71 -5.80 13.79 6.33
C ASN A 71 -6.56 14.97 6.97
N SER A 72 -7.33 14.73 8.04
CA SER A 72 -8.20 15.71 8.67
C SER A 72 -7.46 16.56 9.70
N PRO A 73 -7.98 17.77 10.04
CA PRO A 73 -7.47 18.53 11.18
C PRO A 73 -7.54 17.76 12.49
N ALA A 74 -6.54 17.98 13.36
CA ALA A 74 -6.41 17.32 14.64
C ALA A 74 -7.66 17.52 15.52
N ILE A 75 -8.19 16.41 16.05
CA ILE A 75 -9.19 16.41 17.11
C ILE A 75 -8.64 15.54 18.26
N PRO A 76 -8.52 16.06 19.49
CA PRO A 76 -8.02 15.28 20.61
C PRO A 76 -8.83 13.98 20.82
N GLY A 77 -8.14 12.84 20.87
CA GLY A 77 -8.76 11.52 21.07
C GLY A 77 -9.47 10.94 19.83
N MET A 78 -9.37 11.58 18.67
CA MET A 78 -9.84 11.04 17.39
C MET A 78 -8.67 10.38 16.68
N PHE A 79 -8.66 9.04 16.60
CA PHE A 79 -7.69 8.27 15.84
C PHE A 79 -8.40 7.47 14.75
N VAL A 80 -7.68 7.18 13.66
CA VAL A 80 -8.17 6.29 12.59
C VAL A 80 -7.37 5.00 12.63
N SER A 81 -8.05 3.86 12.57
CA SER A 81 -7.42 2.54 12.61
C SER A 81 -7.72 1.74 11.36
N LEU A 82 -6.78 0.88 10.99
CA LEU A 82 -6.88 -0.11 9.94
C LEU A 82 -6.76 -1.51 10.55
N GLN A 83 -7.64 -2.43 10.17
CA GLN A 83 -7.52 -3.85 10.50
C GLN A 83 -7.53 -4.69 9.23
N LEU A 84 -6.59 -5.63 9.16
CA LEU A 84 -6.50 -6.62 8.09
C LEU A 84 -6.88 -7.99 8.64
N HIS A 85 -7.62 -8.76 7.84
CA HIS A 85 -8.04 -10.10 8.20
C HIS A 85 -8.01 -11.07 7.01
N LYS A 86 -7.56 -12.30 7.24
CA LYS A 86 -7.65 -13.41 6.29
C LYS A 86 -7.62 -14.76 7.00
N GLY A 87 -8.65 -15.57 6.80
CA GLY A 87 -8.76 -16.88 7.44
C GLY A 87 -8.76 -16.77 8.96
N SER A 88 -7.79 -17.36 9.65
CA SER A 88 -7.63 -17.26 11.10
C SER A 88 -6.61 -16.20 11.55
N LYS A 89 -6.18 -15.31 10.65
CA LYS A 89 -5.14 -14.31 10.90
C LYS A 89 -5.72 -12.91 10.87
N ALA A 90 -5.23 -12.05 11.75
CA ALA A 90 -5.56 -10.64 11.77
C ALA A 90 -4.39 -9.82 12.29
N ILE A 91 -4.33 -8.55 11.86
CA ILE A 91 -3.38 -7.57 12.37
C ILE A 91 -3.98 -6.17 12.21
N SER A 92 -3.56 -5.21 13.01
CA SER A 92 -4.08 -3.84 12.97
C SER A 92 -2.98 -2.80 13.13
N ILE A 93 -3.25 -1.59 12.66
CA ILE A 93 -2.43 -0.41 12.88
C ILE A 93 -3.34 0.81 13.08
N THR A 94 -2.89 1.76 13.89
CA THR A 94 -3.62 3.00 14.18
C THR A 94 -2.72 4.17 13.82
N ASP A 95 -3.28 5.17 13.13
CA ASP A 95 -2.68 6.49 13.06
C ASP A 95 -2.92 7.21 14.40
N ILE A 96 -1.84 7.38 15.15
CA ILE A 96 -1.86 7.93 16.52
C ILE A 96 -1.55 9.43 16.57
N THR A 97 -1.32 10.08 15.42
CA THR A 97 -0.89 11.49 15.37
C THR A 97 -1.88 12.33 14.54
N PRO A 98 -3.04 12.71 15.09
CA PRO A 98 -4.06 13.42 14.34
C PRO A 98 -3.55 14.74 13.78
N GLY A 99 -3.80 14.98 12.49
CA GLY A 99 -3.53 16.26 11.82
C GLY A 99 -2.11 16.46 11.29
N ASP A 100 -1.26 15.43 11.26
CA ASP A 100 0.04 15.48 10.59
C ASP A 100 -0.03 15.09 9.10
N ALA A 101 -1.10 14.41 8.67
CA ALA A 101 -1.29 13.86 7.33
C ALA A 101 -0.18 12.88 6.88
N GLU A 102 0.54 12.31 7.85
CA GLU A 102 1.59 11.32 7.63
C GLU A 102 1.02 9.91 7.78
N PHE A 103 1.56 8.98 7.00
CA PHE A 103 1.16 7.58 7.14
C PHE A 103 1.72 6.95 8.41
N SER A 104 0.90 6.08 9.01
CA SER A 104 1.37 5.11 9.98
C SER A 104 2.53 4.27 9.42
N PRO A 105 3.31 3.59 10.29
CA PRO A 105 4.17 2.50 9.83
C PRO A 105 3.36 1.44 9.07
N PHE A 106 4.01 0.70 8.19
CA PHE A 106 3.40 -0.46 7.54
C PHE A 106 3.11 -1.57 8.55
N VAL A 107 1.97 -2.22 8.34
CA VAL A 107 1.60 -3.48 8.97
C VAL A 107 1.59 -4.58 7.91
N THR A 108 1.98 -5.80 8.27
CA THR A 108 2.06 -6.94 7.34
C THR A 108 1.22 -8.11 7.84
N LEU A 109 0.38 -8.68 6.96
CA LEU A 109 -0.38 -9.88 7.23
C LEU A 109 0.00 -11.00 6.25
N GLN A 110 0.72 -12.01 6.74
CA GLN A 110 1.08 -13.20 5.96
C GLN A 110 -0.16 -14.10 5.76
N GLY A 111 -0.67 -14.15 4.55
CA GLY A 111 -1.86 -14.94 4.22
C GLY A 111 -1.86 -15.52 2.80
N GLY A 112 -0.75 -15.40 2.07
CA GLY A 112 -0.57 -15.87 0.70
C GLY A 112 -1.50 -15.22 -0.33
N ASN A 113 -1.58 -15.87 -1.49
CA ASN A 113 -2.50 -15.56 -2.58
C ASN A 113 -3.98 -15.52 -2.15
N GLY A 114 -4.79 -14.66 -2.76
CA GLY A 114 -6.24 -14.55 -2.56
C GLY A 114 -6.68 -13.37 -1.69
N THR A 115 -7.96 -13.33 -1.35
CA THR A 115 -8.62 -12.16 -0.74
C THR A 115 -8.34 -11.98 0.75
N TYR A 116 -8.08 -10.74 1.12
CA TYR A 116 -7.98 -10.18 2.47
C TYR A 116 -9.15 -9.22 2.69
N PHE A 117 -9.65 -9.16 3.91
CA PHE A 117 -10.55 -8.10 4.35
C PHE A 117 -9.74 -6.97 4.98
N MET A 118 -10.08 -5.74 4.63
CA MET A 118 -9.45 -4.52 5.09
C MET A 118 -10.53 -3.59 5.63
N MET A 119 -10.46 -3.29 6.92
CA MET A 119 -11.43 -2.45 7.62
C MET A 119 -10.77 -1.18 8.10
N ALA A 120 -11.46 -0.05 7.99
CA ALA A 120 -11.04 1.21 8.60
C ALA A 120 -12.15 1.77 9.49
N ASP A 121 -11.77 2.25 10.67
CA ASP A 121 -12.68 2.85 11.66
C ASP A 121 -12.01 4.03 12.38
N LYS A 122 -12.76 4.65 13.31
CA LYS A 122 -12.29 5.76 14.12
C LYS A 122 -12.81 5.70 15.55
N THR A 123 -12.13 6.39 16.46
CA THR A 123 -12.39 6.28 17.91
C THR A 123 -13.67 6.97 18.38
N ILE A 124 -14.01 8.13 17.81
CA ILE A 124 -15.17 8.94 18.22
C ILE A 124 -15.95 9.43 16.99
N ALA A 125 -17.14 10.00 17.19
CA ALA A 125 -17.95 10.55 16.09
C ALA A 125 -17.30 11.81 15.48
N GLY A 126 -17.44 11.98 14.17
CA GLY A 126 -16.87 13.11 13.43
C GLY A 126 -16.25 12.69 12.10
N ALA A 127 -16.54 13.42 11.03
CA ALA A 127 -16.06 13.10 9.69
C ALA A 127 -14.53 13.09 9.62
N ARG A 128 -13.93 11.99 9.14
CA ARG A 128 -12.47 11.84 8.94
C ARG A 128 -12.16 11.47 7.50
N ASP A 129 -11.43 12.32 6.79
CA ASP A 129 -10.82 11.98 5.50
C ASP A 129 -9.60 11.10 5.74
N PHE A 130 -9.64 9.85 5.29
CA PHE A 130 -8.55 8.90 5.48
C PHE A 130 -8.06 8.35 4.15
N GLU A 131 -6.81 7.91 4.14
CA GLU A 131 -6.22 7.20 3.02
C GLU A 131 -5.49 5.95 3.52
N VAL A 132 -5.62 4.87 2.76
CA VAL A 132 -4.89 3.62 2.96
C VAL A 132 -3.98 3.40 1.78
N GLU A 133 -2.74 3.02 2.05
CA GLU A 133 -1.82 2.49 1.05
C GLU A 133 -1.62 0.99 1.31
N TRP A 134 -1.69 0.18 0.26
CA TRP A 134 -1.54 -1.27 0.36
C TRP A 134 -0.78 -1.88 -0.82
N HIS A 135 -0.15 -3.04 -0.56
CA HIS A 135 0.59 -3.80 -1.57
C HIS A 135 0.52 -5.30 -1.28
N CYS A 136 0.34 -6.10 -2.32
CA CYS A 136 0.52 -7.54 -2.23
C CYS A 136 1.92 -7.91 -2.71
N ASN A 137 2.67 -8.62 -1.88
CA ASN A 137 4.06 -8.91 -2.14
C ASN A 137 4.35 -10.41 -2.09
N THR A 138 5.36 -10.84 -2.85
CA THR A 138 6.00 -12.14 -2.70
C THR A 138 6.79 -12.21 -1.39
N ALA A 139 7.28 -13.41 -1.02
CA ALA A 139 8.08 -13.61 0.18
C ALA A 139 9.41 -12.82 0.18
N THR A 140 9.88 -12.38 -0.99
CA THR A 140 11.09 -11.55 -1.14
C THR A 140 10.78 -10.06 -1.26
N GLY A 141 9.51 -9.64 -1.11
CA GLY A 141 9.10 -8.24 -1.15
C GLY A 141 8.85 -7.68 -2.55
N VAL A 142 8.76 -8.53 -3.58
CA VAL A 142 8.41 -8.08 -4.94
C VAL A 142 6.90 -7.90 -5.03
N HIS A 143 6.44 -6.78 -5.61
CA HIS A 143 5.02 -6.52 -5.79
C HIS A 143 4.38 -7.54 -6.75
N THR A 144 3.13 -7.87 -6.48
CA THR A 144 2.28 -8.76 -7.26
C THR A 144 0.97 -8.04 -7.59
N GLY A 145 0.10 -8.68 -8.39
CA GLY A 145 -1.18 -8.11 -8.78
C GLY A 145 -2.09 -7.86 -7.58
N THR A 146 -2.79 -6.72 -7.58
CA THR A 146 -3.79 -6.40 -6.56
C THR A 146 -5.08 -5.90 -7.19
N ASP A 147 -6.21 -6.39 -6.69
CA ASP A 147 -7.54 -5.84 -6.98
C ASP A 147 -8.21 -5.40 -5.68
N ILE A 148 -9.07 -4.38 -5.74
CA ILE A 148 -9.85 -3.90 -4.60
C ILE A 148 -11.35 -3.79 -4.93
N VAL A 149 -12.18 -4.18 -3.96
CA VAL A 149 -13.63 -3.95 -3.98
C VAL A 149 -14.04 -3.36 -2.64
N VAL A 150 -14.81 -2.26 -2.65
CA VAL A 150 -15.43 -1.70 -1.44
C VAL A 150 -16.76 -2.40 -1.23
N ASP A 151 -16.96 -3.01 -0.06
CA ASP A 151 -18.17 -3.79 0.25
C ASP A 151 -19.16 -2.98 1.11
N GLN A 152 -18.68 -2.25 2.12
CA GLN A 152 -19.51 -1.51 3.07
C GLN A 152 -18.86 -0.19 3.48
N PHE A 153 -19.71 0.80 3.73
CA PHE A 153 -19.30 2.13 4.19
C PHE A 153 -20.44 2.79 5.00
N GLU A 154 -20.56 2.49 6.30
CA GLU A 154 -21.71 2.91 7.13
C GLU A 154 -21.46 3.10 8.62
#